data_AF-A0A950V4Y9-F1
#
_entry.id   AF-A0A950V4Y9-F1
#
_cell.length_a   1.000
_cell.length_b   1.000
_cell.length_c   1.000
_cell.angle_alpha   90.00
_cell.angle_beta   90.00
_cell.angle_gamma   90.00
#
_symmetry.space_group_name_H-M   'P 1'
#
loop_
_entity.id
_entity.type
_entity.pdbx_description
1 polymer ?
#
loop_
_entity_poly.entity_id
_entity_poly.type
_entity_poly.pdbx_seq_one_letter_code
_entity_poly.pdbx_strand_id
1 'polypeptide(L)'
;MRFGLDGPQLNPFALPPTEENQEFVYRLVRLLLLKGGAMIQPMAERDLYERVKQLFRLDPEVRRLQSLVLTPELEPYLAKWVAGGVYGRIFDNPTDELTLARIVAFDFQVVDGEEHRDLMEPLLFWLKWQTNAITHDRGHLGVPKVEVFDECWKHLQDPAMLSMILSSSKTAGKHLGGIILATHAADDLGAHTRLIRNACTDTLFLGGPFDREQYRELFRLHDRQLDLIDSLQRGESLLVRTEYSKLLVTSVDAESAWHYTTRPKDRRRRDEAIQKFGRKEAFAQLAAQAAAK
;
A
#
# COMPACT_ATOMS: atom_id res chain seq x y z
N MET A 1 -7.32 -8.56 4.64
CA MET A 1 -7.06 -9.84 3.95
C MET A 1 -5.56 -9.99 3.81
N ARG A 2 -5.02 -11.21 3.93
CA ARG A 2 -3.62 -11.46 3.54
C ARG A 2 -3.47 -11.20 2.05
N PHE A 3 -2.33 -10.68 1.64
CA PHE A 3 -2.04 -10.34 0.25
C PHE A 3 -0.64 -10.84 -0.13
N GLY A 4 -0.49 -11.33 -1.37
CA GLY A 4 0.71 -12.04 -1.82
C GLY A 4 0.53 -13.57 -1.76
N LEU A 5 1.49 -14.29 -1.17
CA LEU A 5 1.59 -15.76 -1.25
C LEU A 5 0.34 -16.52 -0.78
N ASP A 6 -0.28 -16.05 0.30
CA ASP A 6 -1.53 -16.61 0.86
C ASP A 6 -2.75 -15.71 0.55
N GLY A 7 -2.65 -14.88 -0.50
CA GLY A 7 -3.65 -13.90 -0.88
C GLY A 7 -4.61 -14.38 -1.97
N PRO A 8 -5.49 -13.49 -2.46
CA PRO A 8 -6.34 -13.78 -3.61
C PRO A 8 -5.50 -14.05 -4.86
N GLN A 9 -5.99 -14.95 -5.70
CA GLN A 9 -5.43 -15.20 -7.03
C GLN A 9 -5.78 -14.03 -7.95
N LEU A 10 -4.80 -13.47 -8.64
CA LEU A 10 -4.96 -12.30 -9.50
C LEU A 10 -4.84 -12.72 -10.97
N ASN A 11 -5.55 -12.00 -11.84
CA ASN A 11 -5.40 -12.13 -13.29
C ASN A 11 -5.46 -10.74 -13.94
N PRO A 12 -4.31 -10.12 -14.25
CA PRO A 12 -4.27 -8.82 -14.91
C PRO A 12 -4.99 -8.79 -16.27
N PHE A 13 -5.02 -9.92 -16.98
CA PHE A 13 -5.67 -10.01 -18.28
C PHE A 13 -7.19 -10.26 -18.21
N ALA A 14 -7.75 -10.41 -17.00
CA ALA A 14 -9.20 -10.40 -16.78
C ALA A 14 -9.80 -8.97 -16.89
N LEU A 15 -8.96 -7.93 -16.90
CA LEU A 15 -9.41 -6.55 -17.09
C LEU A 15 -10.12 -6.36 -18.44
N PRO A 16 -11.08 -5.43 -18.54
CA PRO A 16 -11.68 -5.04 -19.82
C PRO A 16 -10.60 -4.58 -20.82
N PRO A 17 -10.71 -4.89 -22.12
CA PRO A 17 -9.68 -4.60 -23.12
C PRO A 17 -9.68 -3.13 -23.57
N THR A 18 -9.59 -2.19 -22.63
CA THR A 18 -9.41 -0.76 -22.91
C THR A 18 -7.93 -0.43 -23.14
N GLU A 19 -7.64 0.68 -23.84
CA GLU A 19 -6.25 1.11 -24.07
C GLU A 19 -5.50 1.35 -22.75
N GLU A 20 -6.17 1.95 -21.76
CA GLU A 20 -5.63 2.20 -20.42
C GLU A 20 -5.26 0.90 -19.69
N ASN A 21 -6.14 -0.10 -19.71
CA ASN A 21 -5.86 -1.41 -19.10
C ASN A 21 -4.74 -2.16 -19.84
N GLN A 22 -4.71 -2.09 -21.18
CA GLN A 22 -3.65 -2.70 -21.98
C GLN A 22 -2.28 -2.08 -21.67
N GLU A 23 -2.20 -0.76 -21.61
CA GLU A 23 -0.99 -0.01 -21.23
C GLU A 23 -0.54 -0.37 -19.81
N PHE A 24 -1.48 -0.44 -18.86
CA PHE A 24 -1.19 -0.84 -17.49
C PHE A 24 -0.64 -2.27 -17.42
N VAL A 25 -1.32 -3.24 -18.04
CA VAL A 25 -0.88 -4.65 -18.01
C VAL A 25 0.47 -4.80 -18.68
N TYR A 26 0.72 -4.07 -19.77
CA TYR A 26 2.05 -4.00 -20.38
C TYR A 26 3.12 -3.55 -19.38
N ARG A 27 2.88 -2.45 -18.65
CA ARG A 27 3.82 -1.95 -17.62
C ARG A 27 4.00 -2.94 -16.48
N LEU A 28 2.93 -3.62 -16.07
CA LEU A 28 3.01 -4.66 -15.04
C LEU A 28 3.86 -5.82 -15.53
N VAL A 29 3.63 -6.37 -16.72
CA VAL A 29 4.44 -7.46 -17.28
C VAL A 29 5.90 -7.03 -17.43
N ARG A 30 6.15 -5.80 -17.90
CA ARG A 30 7.51 -5.23 -17.97
C ARG A 30 8.18 -5.22 -16.59
N LEU A 31 7.46 -4.80 -15.55
CA LEU A 31 7.94 -4.84 -14.17
C LEU A 31 8.25 -6.28 -13.72
N LEU A 32 7.37 -7.25 -14.00
CA LEU A 32 7.61 -8.65 -13.68
C LEU A 32 8.88 -9.18 -14.34
N LEU A 33 9.11 -8.85 -15.61
CA LEU A 33 10.33 -9.22 -16.34
C LEU A 33 11.58 -8.60 -15.71
N LEU A 34 11.55 -7.29 -15.39
CA LEU A 34 12.66 -6.61 -14.71
C LEU A 34 12.97 -7.24 -13.34
N LYS A 35 11.92 -7.53 -12.55
CA LYS A 35 12.07 -8.24 -11.28
C LYS A 35 12.51 -9.69 -11.46
N GLY A 36 12.29 -10.29 -12.62
CA GLY A 36 12.86 -11.56 -13.05
C GLY A 36 14.36 -11.48 -13.40
N GLY A 37 14.92 -10.28 -13.55
CA GLY A 37 16.31 -10.05 -13.94
C GLY A 37 16.51 -9.70 -15.41
N ALA A 38 15.44 -9.46 -16.16
CA ALA A 38 15.53 -9.12 -17.58
C ALA A 38 16.16 -7.74 -17.80
N MET A 39 16.93 -7.60 -18.88
CA MET A 39 17.31 -6.31 -19.44
C MET A 39 16.55 -6.12 -20.75
N ILE A 40 15.60 -5.18 -20.77
CA ILE A 40 14.68 -5.00 -21.90
C ILE A 40 15.24 -3.95 -22.86
N GLN A 41 15.56 -4.36 -24.09
CA GLN A 41 16.02 -3.48 -25.15
C GLN A 41 14.83 -2.76 -25.83
N PRO A 42 15.03 -1.58 -26.46
CA PRO A 42 13.92 -0.82 -27.05
C PRO A 42 13.10 -1.58 -28.10
N MET A 43 13.72 -2.44 -28.90
CA MET A 43 13.00 -3.27 -29.87
C MET A 43 12.11 -4.33 -29.19
N ALA A 44 12.62 -4.97 -28.14
CA ALA A 44 11.88 -5.95 -27.35
C ALA A 44 10.74 -5.29 -26.56
N GLU A 45 10.89 -4.02 -26.18
CA GLU A 45 9.86 -3.23 -25.50
C GLU A 45 8.63 -3.00 -26.38
N ARG A 46 8.83 -2.65 -27.67
CA ARG A 46 7.73 -2.52 -28.63
C ARG A 46 7.03 -3.85 -28.91
N ASP A 47 7.80 -4.92 -29.04
CA ASP A 47 7.26 -6.27 -29.27
C ASP A 47 6.44 -6.77 -28.08
N LEU A 48 6.92 -6.54 -26.85
CA LEU A 48 6.20 -6.84 -25.61
C LEU A 48 4.83 -6.15 -25.57
N TYR A 49 4.77 -4.86 -25.92
CA TYR A 49 3.53 -4.11 -25.97
C TYR A 49 2.52 -4.71 -26.95
N GLU A 50 2.94 -5.05 -28.16
CA GLU A 50 2.07 -5.68 -29.15
C GLU A 50 1.58 -7.07 -28.72
N ARG A 51 2.42 -7.88 -28.08
CA ARG A 51 2.04 -9.20 -27.55
C ARG A 51 0.97 -9.10 -26.46
N VAL A 52 1.08 -8.14 -25.55
CA VAL A 52 0.06 -7.87 -24.54
C VAL A 52 -1.27 -7.54 -25.22
N LYS A 53 -1.26 -6.65 -26.22
CA LYS A 53 -2.47 -6.30 -26.99
C LYS A 53 -3.07 -7.49 -27.73
N GLN A 54 -2.24 -8.36 -28.30
CA GLN A 54 -2.69 -9.59 -28.97
C GLN A 54 -3.41 -10.51 -27.99
N LEU A 55 -2.89 -10.69 -26.77
CA LEU A 55 -3.53 -11.51 -25.76
C LEU A 55 -4.92 -10.99 -25.35
N PHE A 56 -5.09 -9.66 -25.27
CA PHE A 56 -6.41 -9.05 -25.04
C PHE A 56 -7.43 -9.27 -26.18
N ARG A 57 -6.98 -9.68 -27.38
CA ARG A 57 -7.88 -10.02 -28.51
C ARG A 57 -8.41 -11.46 -28.45
N LEU A 58 -7.81 -12.33 -27.63
CA LEU A 58 -8.28 -13.70 -27.44
C LEU A 58 -9.53 -13.74 -26.56
N ASP A 59 -10.21 -14.89 -26.47
CA ASP A 59 -11.36 -15.05 -25.58
C ASP A 59 -10.94 -14.89 -24.10
N PRO A 60 -11.74 -14.22 -23.25
CA PRO A 60 -11.39 -13.98 -21.85
C PRO A 60 -10.92 -15.21 -21.07
N GLU A 61 -11.51 -16.38 -21.36
CA GLU A 61 -11.22 -17.64 -20.65
C GLU A 61 -9.78 -18.15 -20.84
N VAL A 62 -9.12 -17.76 -21.93
CA VAL A 62 -7.74 -18.18 -22.23
C VAL A 62 -6.70 -17.10 -21.90
N ARG A 63 -7.15 -15.93 -21.43
CA ARG A 63 -6.26 -14.81 -21.07
C ARG A 63 -5.63 -15.02 -19.70
N ARG A 64 -4.39 -15.51 -19.68
CA ARG A 64 -3.58 -15.68 -18.47
C ARG A 64 -2.15 -15.23 -18.73
N LEU A 65 -1.38 -15.01 -17.66
CA LEU A 65 0.01 -14.58 -17.79
C LEU A 65 0.86 -15.60 -18.57
N GLN A 66 0.67 -16.90 -18.32
CA GLN A 66 1.35 -17.98 -19.07
C GLN A 66 0.94 -18.04 -20.54
N SER A 67 -0.21 -17.49 -20.91
CA SER A 67 -0.66 -17.44 -22.31
C SER A 67 0.08 -16.36 -23.11
N LEU A 68 0.86 -15.50 -22.44
CA LEU A 68 1.66 -14.48 -23.09
C LEU A 68 2.91 -15.11 -23.70
N VAL A 69 2.87 -15.36 -25.01
CA VAL A 69 4.03 -15.83 -25.76
C VAL A 69 5.02 -14.67 -25.90
N LEU A 70 6.18 -14.76 -25.25
CA LEU A 70 7.28 -13.79 -25.36
C LEU A 70 8.33 -14.23 -26.39
N THR A 71 9.35 -13.41 -26.61
CA THR A 71 10.51 -13.85 -27.38
C THR A 71 11.36 -14.82 -26.53
N PRO A 72 12.14 -15.72 -27.15
CA PRO A 72 12.99 -16.67 -26.41
C PRO A 72 13.96 -16.00 -25.42
N GLU A 73 14.35 -14.76 -25.71
CA GLU A 73 15.24 -13.98 -24.83
C GLU A 73 14.54 -13.50 -23.55
N LEU A 74 13.23 -13.22 -23.60
CA LEU A 74 12.48 -12.69 -22.45
C LEU A 74 11.72 -13.77 -21.67
N GLU A 75 11.34 -14.87 -22.33
CA GLU A 75 10.53 -15.95 -21.75
C GLU A 75 11.08 -16.52 -20.43
N PRO A 76 12.40 -16.79 -20.27
CA PRO A 76 12.94 -17.31 -19.01
C PRO A 76 12.73 -16.39 -17.81
N TYR A 77 12.67 -15.08 -18.02
CA TYR A 77 12.50 -14.10 -16.95
C TYR A 77 11.05 -14.02 -16.45
N LEU A 78 10.08 -14.53 -17.22
CA LEU A 78 8.70 -14.64 -16.78
C LEU A 78 8.43 -15.93 -15.98
N ALA A 79 9.30 -16.93 -16.10
CA ALA A 79 9.09 -18.29 -15.59
C ALA A 79 8.71 -18.36 -14.10
N LYS A 80 9.25 -17.47 -13.26
CA LYS A 80 8.95 -17.46 -11.82
C LYS A 80 7.53 -16.97 -11.48
N TRP A 81 6.89 -16.25 -12.39
CA TRP A 81 5.58 -15.60 -12.21
C TRP A 81 4.41 -16.41 -12.74
N VAL A 82 4.69 -17.42 -13.55
CA VAL A 82 3.69 -18.30 -14.19
C VAL A 82 3.64 -19.65 -13.51
N ALA A 83 2.64 -20.47 -13.86
CA ALA A 83 2.45 -21.81 -13.31
C ALA A 83 3.76 -22.62 -13.26
N GLY A 84 4.07 -23.18 -12.08
CA GLY A 84 5.32 -23.90 -11.80
C GLY A 84 6.45 -23.05 -11.22
N GLY A 85 6.38 -21.72 -11.35
CA GLY A 85 7.27 -20.77 -10.70
C GLY A 85 6.91 -20.51 -9.23
N VAL A 86 7.85 -19.94 -8.46
CA VAL A 86 7.66 -19.62 -7.02
C VAL A 86 6.49 -18.66 -6.77
N TYR A 87 6.17 -17.78 -7.72
CA TYR A 87 5.05 -16.85 -7.67
C TYR A 87 3.95 -17.17 -8.69
N GLY A 88 3.95 -18.38 -9.24
CA GLY A 88 3.00 -18.81 -10.28
C GLY A 88 1.52 -18.75 -9.88
N ARG A 89 1.23 -18.66 -8.58
CA ARG A 89 -0.15 -18.54 -8.06
C ARG A 89 -0.63 -17.10 -7.94
N ILE A 90 0.23 -16.11 -8.15
CA ILE A 90 -0.09 -14.71 -7.88
C ILE A 90 -0.85 -14.07 -9.04
N PHE A 91 -0.23 -13.97 -10.23
CA PHE A 91 -0.79 -13.23 -11.38
C PHE A 91 -1.25 -14.14 -12.54
N ASP A 92 -1.00 -15.44 -12.47
CA ASP A 92 -1.22 -16.38 -13.56
C ASP A 92 -2.44 -17.29 -13.32
N ASN A 93 -3.61 -16.67 -13.13
CA ASN A 93 -4.82 -17.37 -12.72
C ASN A 93 -5.94 -17.25 -13.77
N PRO A 94 -6.91 -18.19 -13.81
CA PRO A 94 -8.07 -18.10 -14.71
C PRO A 94 -8.93 -16.85 -14.47
N THR A 95 -9.07 -16.47 -13.21
CA THR A 95 -9.95 -15.38 -12.77
C THR A 95 -9.20 -14.48 -11.80
N ASP A 96 -9.62 -13.22 -11.74
CA ASP A 96 -9.17 -12.31 -10.70
C ASP A 96 -10.12 -12.39 -9.49
N GLU A 97 -9.56 -12.71 -8.32
CA GLU A 97 -10.29 -12.87 -7.06
C GLU A 97 -10.21 -11.61 -6.18
N LEU A 98 -9.53 -10.55 -6.62
CA LEU A 98 -9.43 -9.32 -5.83
C LEU A 98 -10.81 -8.68 -5.69
N THR A 99 -11.24 -8.52 -4.44
CA THR A 99 -12.47 -7.81 -4.11
C THR A 99 -12.16 -6.59 -3.26
N LEU A 100 -12.78 -5.48 -3.60
CA LEU A 100 -12.67 -4.22 -2.88
C LEU A 100 -13.98 -3.94 -2.14
N ALA A 101 -13.85 -3.37 -0.95
CA ALA A 101 -14.96 -3.02 -0.09
C ALA A 101 -14.81 -1.57 0.37
N ARG A 102 -15.84 -1.04 1.05
CA ARG A 102 -15.80 0.33 1.62
C ARG A 102 -14.58 0.55 2.54
N ILE A 103 -14.21 -0.48 3.28
CA ILE A 103 -12.97 -0.53 4.06
C ILE A 103 -12.31 -1.86 3.74
N VAL A 104 -11.08 -1.81 3.26
CA VAL A 104 -10.25 -2.98 2.98
C VAL A 104 -8.85 -2.74 3.52
N ALA A 105 -8.28 -3.76 4.13
CA ALA A 105 -6.89 -3.77 4.59
C ALA A 105 -6.15 -4.90 3.89
N PHE A 106 -5.02 -4.58 3.28
CA PHE A 106 -4.12 -5.55 2.66
C PHE A 106 -2.96 -5.81 3.62
N ASP A 107 -2.88 -7.04 4.10
CA ASP A 107 -1.84 -7.49 5.01
C ASP A 107 -0.71 -8.15 4.21
N PHE A 108 0.43 -7.46 4.18
CA PHE A 108 1.63 -7.88 3.45
C PHE A 108 2.64 -8.62 4.32
N GLN A 109 2.31 -8.99 5.57
CA GLN A 109 3.27 -9.58 6.51
C GLN A 109 4.02 -10.80 5.95
N VAL A 110 3.35 -11.58 5.09
CA VAL A 110 3.94 -12.80 4.47
C VAL A 110 4.97 -12.46 3.39
N VAL A 111 4.97 -11.24 2.86
CA VAL A 111 5.86 -10.78 1.78
C VAL A 111 6.76 -9.61 2.20
N ASP A 112 6.82 -9.31 3.50
CA ASP A 112 7.62 -8.23 4.10
C ASP A 112 9.12 -8.59 4.23
N GLY A 113 9.49 -9.86 3.96
CA GLY A 113 10.87 -10.36 3.98
C GLY A 113 11.71 -9.94 2.77
N GLU A 114 13.04 -9.91 2.94
CA GLU A 114 13.98 -9.60 1.83
C GLU A 114 13.86 -10.58 0.66
N GLU A 115 13.53 -11.83 0.95
CA GLU A 115 13.33 -12.91 0.00
C GLU A 115 12.14 -12.68 -0.95
N HIS A 116 11.20 -11.81 -0.59
CA HIS A 116 9.98 -11.51 -1.36
C HIS A 116 9.92 -10.06 -1.85
N ARG A 117 11.05 -9.34 -1.77
CA ARG A 117 11.15 -7.94 -2.19
C ARG A 117 10.80 -7.73 -3.66
N ASP A 118 11.06 -8.73 -4.50
CA ASP A 118 10.73 -8.72 -5.92
C ASP A 118 9.22 -8.83 -6.18
N LEU A 119 8.44 -9.40 -5.26
CA LEU A 119 6.99 -9.57 -5.32
C LEU A 119 6.21 -8.34 -4.79
N MET A 120 6.72 -7.66 -3.76
CA MET A 120 6.02 -6.53 -3.12
C MET A 120 5.67 -5.42 -4.12
N GLU A 121 6.63 -4.99 -4.93
CA GLU A 121 6.42 -3.91 -5.90
C GLU A 121 5.32 -4.22 -6.94
N PRO A 122 5.34 -5.39 -7.62
CA PRO A 122 4.22 -5.80 -8.49
C PRO A 122 2.85 -5.81 -7.81
N LEU A 123 2.77 -6.27 -6.55
CA LEU A 123 1.52 -6.29 -5.79
C LEU A 123 1.01 -4.87 -5.52
N LEU A 124 1.89 -3.96 -5.08
CA LEU A 124 1.54 -2.55 -4.87
C LEU A 124 1.15 -1.86 -6.18
N PHE A 125 1.85 -2.15 -7.28
CA PHE A 125 1.52 -1.62 -8.61
C PHE A 125 0.12 -2.06 -9.06
N TRP A 126 -0.21 -3.34 -8.89
CA TRP A 126 -1.55 -3.88 -9.18
C TRP A 126 -2.64 -3.27 -8.30
N LEU A 127 -2.44 -3.24 -6.98
CA LEU A 127 -3.41 -2.63 -6.07
C LEU A 127 -3.63 -1.17 -6.39
N LYS A 128 -2.56 -0.44 -6.72
CA LYS A 128 -2.68 0.97 -7.06
C LYS A 128 -3.53 1.20 -8.30
N TRP A 129 -3.42 0.34 -9.31
CA TRP A 129 -4.31 0.40 -10.47
C TRP A 129 -5.78 0.24 -10.09
N GLN A 130 -6.06 -0.78 -9.28
CA GLN A 130 -7.41 -1.13 -8.84
C GLN A 130 -8.04 -0.03 -7.96
N THR A 131 -7.29 0.55 -7.02
CA THR A 131 -7.79 1.66 -6.18
C THR A 131 -7.91 2.97 -6.97
N ASN A 132 -7.06 3.18 -7.96
CA ASN A 132 -7.11 4.36 -8.83
C ASN A 132 -8.40 4.36 -9.67
N ALA A 133 -8.80 3.20 -10.21
CA ALA A 133 -10.07 3.04 -10.92
C ALA A 133 -11.28 3.44 -10.06
N ILE A 134 -11.31 3.05 -8.78
CA ILE A 134 -12.35 3.49 -7.83
C ILE A 134 -12.28 4.99 -7.54
N THR A 135 -11.07 5.52 -7.40
CA THR A 135 -10.84 6.92 -7.04
C THR A 135 -11.35 7.87 -8.11
N HIS A 136 -11.13 7.53 -9.38
CA HIS A 136 -11.51 8.36 -10.52
C HIS A 136 -12.88 8.00 -11.13
N ASP A 137 -13.58 7.01 -10.55
CA ASP A 137 -14.95 6.71 -10.92
C ASP A 137 -15.87 7.92 -10.62
N ARG A 138 -16.55 8.40 -11.66
CA ARG A 138 -17.50 9.52 -11.58
C ARG A 138 -18.66 9.22 -10.64
N GLY A 139 -19.04 7.96 -10.47
CA GLY A 139 -20.06 7.52 -9.52
C GLY A 139 -19.69 7.78 -8.06
N HIS A 140 -18.41 7.96 -7.75
CA HIS A 140 -17.91 8.14 -6.38
C HIS A 140 -17.40 9.55 -6.08
N LEU A 141 -17.65 10.55 -6.94
CA LEU A 141 -17.10 11.91 -6.76
C LEU A 141 -17.40 12.55 -5.39
N GLY A 142 -18.56 12.24 -4.80
CA GLY A 142 -18.99 12.77 -3.49
C GLY A 142 -18.53 11.94 -2.28
N VAL A 143 -17.77 10.87 -2.49
CA VAL A 143 -17.37 9.94 -1.43
C VAL A 143 -15.89 10.14 -1.11
N PRO A 144 -15.51 10.50 0.14
CA PRO A 144 -14.12 10.55 0.56
C PRO A 144 -13.44 9.19 0.47
N LYS A 145 -12.22 9.16 -0.07
CA LYS A 145 -11.42 7.94 -0.25
C LYS A 145 -10.03 8.21 0.32
N VAL A 146 -9.51 7.31 1.15
CA VAL A 146 -8.18 7.45 1.72
C VAL A 146 -7.45 6.13 1.57
N GLU A 147 -6.30 6.18 0.90
CA GLU A 147 -5.35 5.07 0.87
C GLU A 147 -4.31 5.29 1.97
N VAL A 148 -4.14 4.32 2.85
CA VAL A 148 -3.15 4.38 3.94
C VAL A 148 -2.07 3.35 3.64
N PHE A 149 -0.84 3.82 3.45
CA PHE A 149 0.35 2.99 3.28
C PHE A 149 1.09 2.98 4.61
N ASP A 150 0.93 1.89 5.35
CA ASP A 150 1.60 1.66 6.63
C ASP A 150 2.87 0.85 6.39
N GLU A 151 4.03 1.51 6.47
CA GLU A 151 5.38 0.92 6.30
C GLU A 151 5.65 0.23 4.94
N CYS A 152 4.65 0.00 4.08
CA CYS A 152 4.83 -0.75 2.84
C CYS A 152 5.47 0.07 1.71
N TRP A 153 5.39 1.40 1.78
CA TRP A 153 5.95 2.28 0.76
C TRP A 153 7.49 2.24 0.72
N LYS A 154 8.17 1.83 1.81
CA LYS A 154 9.64 1.69 1.87
C LYS A 154 10.18 0.57 0.97
N HIS A 155 9.32 -0.38 0.59
CA HIS A 155 9.68 -1.48 -0.30
C HIS A 155 9.65 -1.06 -1.78
N LEU A 156 9.20 0.15 -2.09
CA LEU A 156 9.20 0.70 -3.44
C LEU A 156 10.63 1.15 -3.80
N GLN A 157 11.43 0.24 -4.37
CA GLN A 157 12.81 0.56 -4.75
C GLN A 157 12.88 1.36 -6.04
N ASP A 158 11.88 1.20 -6.93
CA ASP A 158 11.78 1.96 -8.17
C ASP A 158 11.27 3.40 -7.89
N PRO A 159 12.12 4.43 -8.05
CA PRO A 159 11.71 5.81 -7.84
C PRO A 159 10.59 6.24 -8.79
N ALA A 160 10.49 5.62 -9.98
CA ALA A 160 9.42 5.91 -10.93
C ALA A 160 8.08 5.38 -10.42
N MET A 161 8.05 4.21 -9.78
CA MET A 161 6.84 3.66 -9.18
C MET A 161 6.36 4.51 -8.00
N LEU A 162 7.28 4.90 -7.11
CA LEU A 162 6.95 5.80 -6.02
C LEU A 162 6.44 7.15 -6.54
N SER A 163 7.09 7.71 -7.57
CA SER A 163 6.63 8.94 -8.22
C SER A 163 5.23 8.78 -8.82
N MET A 164 4.91 7.63 -9.41
CA MET A 164 3.57 7.35 -9.92
C MET A 164 2.53 7.31 -8.78
N ILE A 165 2.81 6.61 -7.68
CA ILE A 165 1.90 6.55 -6.52
C ILE A 165 1.67 7.96 -5.97
N LEU A 166 2.75 8.73 -5.76
CA LEU A 166 2.67 10.08 -5.20
C LEU A 166 2.08 11.13 -6.16
N SER A 167 2.25 10.97 -7.47
CA SER A 167 1.60 11.86 -8.46
C SER A 167 0.11 11.58 -8.56
N SER A 168 -0.31 10.32 -8.44
CA SER A 168 -1.72 9.97 -8.42
C SER A 168 -2.46 10.53 -7.20
N SER A 169 -1.77 10.78 -6.07
CA SER A 169 -2.37 11.43 -4.90
C SER A 169 -2.80 12.88 -5.21
N LYS A 170 -2.01 13.59 -6.04
CA LYS A 170 -2.31 14.96 -6.45
C LYS A 170 -3.57 15.02 -7.31
N THR A 171 -3.80 14.04 -8.18
CA THR A 171 -5.03 13.95 -8.97
C THR A 171 -6.20 13.43 -8.16
N ALA A 172 -5.94 12.52 -7.20
CA ALA A 172 -6.94 11.99 -6.29
C ALA A 172 -7.63 13.10 -5.47
N GLY A 173 -6.91 14.16 -5.08
CA GLY A 173 -7.48 15.31 -4.38
C GLY A 173 -8.65 15.98 -5.14
N LYS A 174 -8.67 15.92 -6.48
CA LYS A 174 -9.79 16.42 -7.30
C LYS A 174 -11.05 15.55 -7.24
N HIS A 175 -10.93 14.35 -6.65
CA HIS A 175 -11.97 13.32 -6.58
C HIS A 175 -12.29 12.92 -5.12
N LEU A 176 -12.04 13.83 -4.17
CA LEU A 176 -12.11 13.60 -2.72
C LEU A 176 -11.26 12.41 -2.24
N GLY A 177 -10.16 12.13 -2.95
CA GLY A 177 -9.18 11.12 -2.61
C GLY A 177 -7.98 11.71 -1.88
N GLY A 178 -7.33 10.91 -1.04
CA GLY A 178 -6.09 11.26 -0.36
C GLY A 178 -5.21 10.04 -0.09
N ILE A 179 -3.93 10.28 0.15
CA ILE A 179 -2.98 9.26 0.59
C ILE A 179 -2.41 9.66 1.94
N ILE A 180 -2.29 8.69 2.85
CA ILE A 180 -1.55 8.80 4.09
C ILE A 180 -0.38 7.82 3.99
N LEU A 181 0.83 8.33 4.20
CA LEU A 181 2.02 7.50 4.40
C LEU A 181 2.33 7.51 5.88
N ALA A 182 2.35 6.33 6.50
CA ALA A 182 2.75 6.16 7.88
C ALA A 182 4.16 5.53 7.92
N THR A 183 5.00 6.05 8.81
CA THR A 183 6.39 5.62 8.99
C THR A 183 6.82 5.78 10.44
N HIS A 184 7.71 4.91 10.89
CA HIS A 184 8.25 4.93 12.25
C HIS A 184 9.45 5.87 12.41
N ALA A 185 10.34 5.95 11.42
CA ALA A 185 11.50 6.83 11.45
C ALA A 185 11.53 7.75 10.23
N ALA A 186 12.02 8.98 10.42
CA ALA A 186 12.26 9.87 9.28
C ALA A 186 13.41 9.36 8.39
N ASP A 187 14.33 8.57 8.94
CA ASP A 187 15.37 7.86 8.19
C ASP A 187 14.80 6.96 7.09
N ASP A 188 13.61 6.39 7.30
CA ASP A 188 12.94 5.52 6.34
C ASP A 188 12.64 6.25 5.02
N LEU A 189 12.53 7.58 5.05
CA LEU A 189 12.31 8.40 3.85
C LEU A 189 13.48 8.31 2.86
N GLY A 190 14.70 8.08 3.37
CA GLY A 190 15.92 7.86 2.59
C GLY A 190 16.08 8.80 1.39
N ALA A 191 16.40 8.20 0.23
CA ALA A 191 16.56 8.92 -1.03
C ALA A 191 15.27 9.57 -1.57
N HIS A 192 14.10 9.17 -1.06
CA HIS A 192 12.79 9.61 -1.54
C HIS A 192 12.21 10.80 -0.77
N THR A 193 12.86 11.22 0.31
CA THR A 193 12.48 12.35 1.17
C THR A 193 11.88 13.53 0.41
N ARG A 194 12.60 14.04 -0.60
CA ARG A 194 12.18 15.24 -1.34
C ARG A 194 10.88 15.00 -2.10
N LEU A 195 10.72 13.81 -2.69
CA LEU A 195 9.54 13.43 -3.45
C LEU A 195 8.33 13.29 -2.53
N ILE A 196 8.49 12.56 -1.41
CA ILE A 196 7.45 12.33 -0.41
C ILE A 196 6.98 13.65 0.19
N ARG A 197 7.89 14.49 0.70
CA ARG A 197 7.55 15.79 1.28
C ARG A 197 6.83 16.72 0.30
N ASN A 198 7.24 16.70 -0.97
CA ASN A 198 6.60 17.53 -1.99
C ASN A 198 5.20 17.02 -2.40
N ALA A 199 4.88 15.76 -2.10
CA ALA A 199 3.56 15.18 -2.35
C ALA A 199 2.66 15.25 -1.10
N CYS A 200 3.23 15.08 0.09
CA CYS A 200 2.57 15.11 1.39
C CYS A 200 2.92 16.43 2.10
N THR A 201 2.17 17.49 1.82
CA THR A 201 2.40 18.83 2.41
C THR A 201 1.96 18.94 3.87
N ASP A 202 1.02 18.07 4.27
CA ASP A 202 0.52 17.99 5.63
C ASP A 202 1.26 16.84 6.32
N THR A 203 1.77 17.08 7.53
CA THR A 203 2.47 16.06 8.32
C THR A 203 1.89 16.01 9.74
N LEU A 204 1.62 14.81 10.21
CA LEU A 204 1.17 14.57 11.57
C LEU A 204 2.30 13.90 12.36
N PHE A 205 2.86 14.62 13.32
CA PHE A 205 3.89 14.09 14.21
C PHE A 205 3.27 13.48 15.45
N LEU A 206 3.71 12.28 15.80
CA LEU A 206 3.35 11.59 17.04
C LEU A 206 4.51 11.72 18.03
N GLY A 207 4.21 11.64 19.32
CA GLY A 207 5.24 11.69 20.37
C GLY A 207 6.19 10.49 20.33
N GLY A 208 7.43 10.71 20.75
CA GLY A 208 8.50 9.71 20.75
C GLY A 208 9.87 10.36 20.60
N PRO A 209 10.96 9.59 20.76
CA PRO A 209 12.30 10.10 20.49
C PRO A 209 12.46 10.40 19.00
N PHE A 210 13.06 11.54 18.67
CA PHE A 210 13.38 11.92 17.30
C PHE A 210 14.68 12.75 17.26
N ASP A 211 15.29 12.84 16.08
CA ASP A 211 16.43 13.72 15.84
C ASP A 211 15.92 15.12 15.44
N ARG A 212 16.18 16.11 16.29
CA ARG A 212 15.72 17.49 16.10
C ARG A 212 16.32 18.14 14.85
N GLU A 213 17.60 17.92 14.56
CA GLU A 213 18.25 18.53 13.41
C GLU A 213 17.77 17.89 12.11
N GLN A 214 17.65 16.56 12.10
CA GLN A 214 17.04 15.86 10.98
C GLN A 214 15.61 16.37 10.71
N TYR A 215 14.76 16.46 11.74
CA TYR A 215 13.37 16.88 11.54
C TYR A 215 13.27 18.35 11.09
N ARG A 216 14.15 19.21 11.60
CA ARG A 216 14.32 20.59 11.13
C ARG A 216 14.64 20.63 9.65
N GLU A 217 15.60 19.85 9.18
CA GLU A 217 16.02 19.83 7.78
C GLU A 217 14.97 19.21 6.85
N LEU A 218 14.45 18.03 7.21
CA LEU A 218 13.55 17.27 6.35
C LEU A 218 12.18 17.97 6.23
N PHE A 219 11.60 18.39 7.36
CA PHE A 219 10.24 18.92 7.43
C PHE A 219 10.18 20.44 7.56
N ARG A 220 11.32 21.14 7.61
CA ARG A 220 11.43 22.60 7.72
C ARG A 220 10.74 23.16 8.97
N LEU A 221 10.88 22.44 10.08
CA LEU A 221 10.28 22.83 11.35
C LEU A 221 11.07 23.95 12.03
N HIS A 222 10.37 24.85 12.71
CA HIS A 222 10.98 25.88 13.56
C HIS A 222 11.08 25.42 15.02
N ASP A 223 11.84 26.12 15.85
CA ASP A 223 12.14 25.71 17.24
C ASP A 223 10.88 25.41 18.05
N ARG A 224 9.89 26.31 18.01
CA ARG A 224 8.62 26.09 18.71
C ARG A 224 7.85 24.85 18.24
N GLN A 225 7.95 24.43 16.98
CA GLN A 225 7.33 23.18 16.52
C GLN A 225 8.09 21.97 17.07
N LEU A 226 9.42 22.02 17.07
CA LEU A 226 10.26 20.96 17.64
C LEU A 226 9.99 20.80 19.14
N ASP A 227 9.87 21.91 19.87
CA ASP A 227 9.54 21.90 21.31
C ASP A 227 8.13 21.34 21.59
N LEU A 228 7.18 21.60 20.68
CA LEU A 228 5.86 20.99 20.75
C LEU A 228 5.93 19.49 20.51
N ILE A 229 6.75 19.01 19.57
CA ILE A 229 6.92 17.57 19.30
C ILE A 229 7.56 16.88 20.51
N ASP A 230 8.60 17.47 21.10
CA ASP A 230 9.26 16.96 22.31
C ASP A 230 8.32 16.83 23.52
N SER A 231 7.33 17.72 23.62
CA SER A 231 6.38 17.74 24.73
C SER A 231 5.12 16.90 24.50
N LEU A 232 4.96 16.29 23.32
CA LEU A 232 3.80 15.46 23.01
C LEU A 232 3.65 14.29 23.98
N GLN A 233 2.50 14.22 24.63
CA GLN A 233 2.13 13.09 25.45
C GLN A 233 1.42 12.00 24.63
N ARG A 234 1.22 10.84 25.25
CA ARG A 234 0.46 9.76 24.61
C ARG A 234 -0.98 10.23 24.34
N GLY A 235 -1.39 10.10 23.07
CA GLY A 235 -2.70 10.59 22.61
C GLY A 235 -2.64 12.00 22.04
N GLU A 236 -1.52 12.70 22.17
CA GLU A 236 -1.29 13.97 21.52
C GLU A 236 -0.51 13.81 20.22
N SER A 237 -0.77 14.70 19.28
CA SER A 237 -0.06 14.77 18.00
C SER A 237 0.04 16.22 17.53
N LEU A 238 1.09 16.55 16.79
CA LEU A 238 1.25 17.87 16.17
C LEU A 238 0.94 17.75 14.67
N LEU A 239 -0.17 18.35 14.24
CA LEU A 239 -0.46 18.55 12.83
C LEU A 239 0.29 19.79 12.34
N VAL A 240 1.18 19.61 11.38
CA VAL A 240 1.89 20.70 10.69
C VAL A 240 1.36 20.80 9.27
N ARG A 241 0.92 22.00 8.91
CA ARG A 241 0.49 22.40 7.57
C ARG A 241 1.29 23.61 7.12
N THR A 242 1.23 23.94 5.84
CA THR A 242 1.94 25.09 5.28
C THR A 242 1.61 26.41 6.01
N GLU A 243 0.34 26.60 6.40
CA GLU A 243 -0.12 27.87 6.98
C GLU A 243 -0.18 27.88 8.51
N TYR A 244 -0.26 26.71 9.15
CA TYR A 244 -0.42 26.62 10.60
C TYR A 244 0.04 25.29 11.17
N SER A 245 0.20 25.25 12.48
CA SER A 245 0.35 24.00 13.24
C SER A 245 -0.68 23.93 14.35
N LYS A 246 -1.20 22.73 14.62
CA LYS A 246 -2.18 22.50 15.68
C LYS A 246 -1.80 21.26 16.48
N LEU A 247 -1.77 21.43 17.80
CA LEU A 247 -1.79 20.32 18.73
C LEU A 247 -3.17 19.66 18.67
N LEU A 248 -3.19 18.37 18.39
CA LEU A 248 -4.39 17.55 18.37
C LEU A 248 -4.33 16.57 19.53
N VAL A 249 -5.36 16.61 20.38
CA VAL A 249 -5.55 15.66 21.46
C VAL A 249 -6.57 14.62 20.99
N THR A 250 -6.09 13.40 20.82
CA THR A 250 -6.91 12.25 20.47
C THR A 250 -7.25 11.48 21.74
N SER A 251 -8.52 11.13 21.89
CA SER A 251 -8.97 10.19 22.90
C SER A 251 -9.53 8.98 22.18
N VAL A 252 -9.06 7.81 22.60
CA VAL A 252 -9.66 6.53 22.20
C VAL A 252 -10.45 6.08 23.41
N ASP A 253 -11.75 5.83 23.22
CA ASP A 253 -12.57 5.32 24.31
C ASP A 253 -12.01 3.97 24.80
N ALA A 254 -12.28 3.64 26.05
CA ALA A 254 -11.68 2.48 26.69
C ALA A 254 -12.03 1.17 25.97
N GLU A 255 -13.21 1.07 25.34
CA GLU A 255 -13.62 -0.11 24.59
C GLU A 255 -12.78 -0.24 23.31
N SER A 256 -12.70 0.84 22.52
CA SER A 256 -11.87 0.91 21.32
C SER A 256 -10.38 0.64 21.61
N ALA A 257 -9.86 1.06 22.76
CA ALA A 257 -8.48 0.79 23.13
C ALA A 257 -8.18 -0.73 23.21
N TRP A 258 -9.15 -1.54 23.68
CA TRP A 258 -9.04 -3.00 23.71
C TRP A 258 -9.22 -3.64 22.35
N HIS A 259 -9.99 -3.03 21.46
CA HIS A 259 -10.10 -3.47 20.07
C HIS A 259 -8.75 -3.40 19.35
N TYR A 260 -8.02 -2.30 19.51
CA TYR A 260 -6.83 -1.98 18.70
C TYR A 260 -5.48 -2.23 19.39
N THR A 261 -5.47 -2.71 20.65
CA THR A 261 -4.21 -2.94 21.35
C THR A 261 -3.34 -3.99 20.64
N THR A 262 -2.10 -3.60 20.37
CA THR A 262 -1.06 -4.48 19.81
C THR A 262 -0.15 -5.07 20.90
N ARG A 263 -0.32 -4.63 22.16
CA ARG A 263 0.53 -5.08 23.29
C ARG A 263 0.29 -6.56 23.58
N PRO A 264 1.33 -7.41 23.64
CA PRO A 264 1.15 -8.86 23.81
C PRO A 264 0.34 -9.26 25.04
N LYS A 265 0.58 -8.61 26.19
CA LYS A 265 -0.15 -8.87 27.44
C LYS A 265 -1.63 -8.51 27.34
N ASP A 266 -1.95 -7.40 26.70
CA ASP A 266 -3.32 -6.93 26.55
C ASP A 266 -4.06 -7.79 25.52
N ARG A 267 -3.39 -8.20 24.43
CA ARG A 267 -3.95 -9.17 23.46
C ARG A 267 -4.35 -10.48 24.14
N ARG A 268 -3.48 -11.04 24.99
CA ARG A 268 -3.80 -12.27 25.73
C ARG A 268 -5.03 -12.09 26.63
N ARG A 269 -5.05 -11.04 27.45
CA ARG A 269 -6.19 -10.74 28.33
C ARG A 269 -7.49 -10.55 27.55
N ARG A 270 -7.41 -9.87 26.40
CA ARG A 270 -8.52 -9.66 25.47
C ARG A 270 -9.04 -10.99 24.95
N ASP A 271 -8.16 -11.84 24.43
CA ASP A 271 -8.55 -13.10 23.81
C ASP A 271 -9.16 -14.06 24.86
N GLU A 272 -8.61 -14.10 26.09
CA GLU A 272 -9.18 -14.83 27.23
C GLU A 272 -10.59 -14.31 27.61
N ALA A 273 -10.79 -12.98 27.63
CA ALA A 273 -12.09 -12.38 27.92
C ALA A 273 -13.11 -12.67 26.82
N ILE A 274 -12.72 -12.59 25.54
CA ILE A 274 -13.58 -12.91 24.40
C ILE A 274 -14.04 -14.36 24.46
N GLN A 275 -13.15 -15.29 24.80
CA GLN A 275 -13.49 -16.71 24.93
C GLN A 275 -14.49 -16.95 26.07
N LYS A 276 -14.37 -16.20 27.18
CA LYS A 276 -15.21 -16.37 28.37
C LYS A 276 -16.59 -15.73 28.26
N PHE A 277 -16.67 -14.55 27.64
CA PHE A 277 -17.87 -13.70 27.71
C PHE A 277 -18.50 -13.41 26.35
N GLY A 278 -17.84 -13.80 25.24
CA GLY A 278 -18.20 -13.31 23.92
C GLY A 278 -17.65 -11.91 23.66
N ARG A 279 -17.54 -11.55 22.37
CA ARG A 279 -16.79 -10.36 21.93
C ARG A 279 -17.32 -9.05 22.53
N LYS A 280 -18.64 -8.88 22.53
CA LYS A 280 -19.29 -7.62 22.98
C LYS A 280 -19.15 -7.43 24.49
N GLU A 281 -19.54 -8.41 25.31
CA GLU A 281 -19.37 -8.30 26.77
C GLU A 281 -17.89 -8.23 27.20
N ALA A 282 -16.98 -8.91 26.50
CA ALA A 282 -15.55 -8.88 26.83
C ALA A 282 -14.97 -7.46 26.79
N PHE A 283 -15.25 -6.69 25.73
CA PHE A 283 -14.72 -5.33 25.60
C PHE A 283 -15.33 -4.37 26.62
N ALA A 284 -16.64 -4.46 26.86
CA ALA A 284 -17.30 -3.67 27.90
C ALA A 284 -16.69 -3.91 29.30
N GLN A 285 -16.43 -5.18 29.66
CA GLN A 285 -15.82 -5.50 30.96
C GLN A 285 -14.37 -5.03 31.07
N LEU A 286 -13.57 -5.21 30.01
CA LEU A 286 -12.18 -4.76 29.99
C LEU A 286 -12.08 -3.24 30.05
N ALA A 287 -13.00 -2.52 29.39
CA ALA A 287 -13.12 -1.07 29.48
C ALA A 287 -13.47 -0.60 30.90
N ALA A 288 -14.47 -1.23 31.54
CA ALA A 288 -14.86 -0.91 32.91
C ALA A 288 -13.73 -1.13 33.92
N GLN A 289 -12.96 -2.21 33.78
CA GLN A 289 -11.79 -2.48 34.62
C GLN A 289 -10.66 -1.45 34.45
N ALA A 290 -10.50 -0.90 33.24
CA ALA A 290 -9.52 0.13 32.97
C ALA A 290 -9.92 1.49 33.53
N ALA A 291 -11.23 1.80 33.57
CA ALA A 291 -11.77 3.02 34.17
C ALA A 291 -11.78 3.03 35.71
N ALA A 292 -11.70 1.85 36.34
CA ALA A 292 -11.66 1.69 37.78
C ALA A 292 -10.25 1.79 38.41
N LYS A 293 -9.22 2.04 37.58
CA LYS A 293 -7.82 2.24 37.99
C LYS A 293 -7.39 3.69 37.81
#